data_AF-A0A2I9CV82-F1
#
_entry.id   AF-A0A2I9CV82-F1
#
_cell.length_a   1.000
_cell.length_b   1.000
_cell.length_c   1.000
_cell.angle_alpha   90.00
_cell.angle_beta   90.00
_cell.angle_gamma   90.00
#
_symmetry.space_group_name_H-M   'P 1'
#
loop_
_entity.id
_entity.type
_entity.pdbx_description
1 polymer ?
#
loop_
_entity_poly.entity_id
_entity_poly.type
_entity_poly.pdbx_seq_one_letter_code
_entity_poly.pdbx_strand_id
1 'polypeptide(L)'
;MPEKTPSLSYRAAYARLSRIAAELETGEADLDRVLPLLEEARAAYAACRGRIEAVRAVLAGEWGGAETDPEDEDDADEAAEDGAEDDPYADPF
;
A
#
# COMPACT_ATOMS: atom_id res chain seq x y z
N MET A 1 25.89 -12.27 20.33
CA MET A 1 25.85 -11.99 18.88
C MET A 1 24.39 -12.12 18.46
N PRO A 2 23.69 -11.06 18.07
CA PRO A 2 22.31 -11.22 17.60
C PRO A 2 22.33 -12.03 16.30
N GLU A 3 21.65 -13.16 16.30
CA GLU A 3 21.53 -14.02 15.12
C GLU A 3 20.75 -13.26 14.05
N LYS A 4 21.40 -12.94 12.92
CA LYS A 4 20.69 -12.43 11.74
C LYS A 4 19.84 -13.57 11.20
N THR A 5 18.59 -13.65 11.61
CA THR A 5 17.60 -14.52 10.99
C THR A 5 17.62 -14.26 9.48
N PRO A 6 17.79 -15.29 8.63
CA PRO A 6 17.89 -15.09 7.21
C PRO A 6 16.61 -14.42 6.71
N SER A 7 16.72 -13.20 6.20
CA SER A 7 15.60 -12.48 5.63
C SER A 7 15.08 -13.27 4.42
N LEU A 8 13.78 -13.58 4.43
CA LEU A 8 13.14 -14.33 3.34
C LEU A 8 13.42 -13.66 1.99
N SER A 9 13.61 -14.48 0.96
CA SER A 9 13.65 -13.98 -0.41
C SER A 9 12.28 -13.42 -0.80
N TYR A 10 12.24 -12.45 -1.73
CA TYR A 10 10.98 -11.90 -2.23
C TYR A 10 10.02 -13.01 -2.67
N ARG A 11 10.51 -13.99 -3.44
CA ARG A 11 9.73 -15.14 -3.91
C ARG A 11 9.14 -15.96 -2.77
N ALA A 12 9.92 -16.22 -1.72
CA ALA A 12 9.46 -17.01 -0.57
C ALA A 12 8.43 -16.23 0.27
N ALA A 13 8.64 -14.92 0.47
CA ALA A 13 7.70 -14.05 1.16
C ALA A 13 6.37 -13.93 0.38
N TYR A 14 6.44 -13.75 -0.94
CA TYR A 14 5.26 -13.67 -1.80
C TYR A 14 4.47 -14.99 -1.81
N ALA A 15 5.15 -16.13 -1.94
CA ALA A 15 4.49 -17.45 -1.91
C ALA A 15 3.78 -17.74 -0.57
N ARG A 16 4.32 -17.17 0.52
CA ARG A 16 3.71 -17.26 1.84
C ARG A 16 2.47 -16.38 1.95
N LEU A 17 2.57 -15.14 1.48
CA LEU A 17 1.46 -14.20 1.42
C LEU A 17 0.30 -14.73 0.56
N SER A 18 0.59 -15.30 -0.61
CA SER A 18 -0.44 -15.86 -1.50
C SER A 18 -1.16 -17.06 -0.91
N ARG A 19 -0.44 -17.93 -0.17
CA ARG A 19 -1.07 -19.04 0.55
C ARG A 19 -2.03 -18.54 1.63
N ILE A 20 -1.61 -17.57 2.42
CA ILE A 20 -2.45 -17.02 3.50
C ILE A 20 -3.68 -16.34 2.92
N ALA A 21 -3.52 -15.58 1.82
CA ALA A 21 -4.66 -14.98 1.12
C ALA A 21 -5.67 -16.04 0.65
N ALA A 22 -5.19 -17.12 0.03
CA ALA A 22 -6.05 -18.22 -0.39
C ALA A 22 -6.77 -18.90 0.79
N GLU A 23 -6.09 -19.07 1.93
CA GLU A 23 -6.68 -19.64 3.15
C GLU A 23 -7.77 -18.72 3.74
N LEU A 24 -7.53 -17.40 3.77
CA LEU A 24 -8.51 -16.42 4.25
C LEU A 24 -9.71 -16.28 3.30
N GLU A 25 -9.50 -16.39 1.99
CA GLU A 25 -10.57 -16.33 0.98
C GLU A 25 -11.56 -17.51 1.08
N THR A 26 -11.15 -18.66 1.63
CA THR A 26 -12.08 -19.77 1.88
C THR A 26 -13.18 -19.40 2.88
N GLY A 27 -12.93 -18.44 3.77
CA GLY A 27 -13.86 -18.04 4.82
C GLY A 27 -14.08 -19.09 5.91
N GLU A 28 -13.34 -20.21 5.90
CA GLU A 28 -13.48 -21.31 6.86
C GLU A 28 -12.62 -21.13 8.12
N ALA A 29 -11.82 -20.08 8.20
CA ALA A 29 -10.96 -19.80 9.35
C ALA A 29 -11.74 -19.05 10.45
N ASP A 30 -11.86 -19.67 11.62
CA ASP A 30 -12.39 -19.03 12.83
C ASP A 30 -11.51 -17.84 13.26
N LEU A 31 -12.09 -16.88 13.99
CA LEU A 31 -11.42 -15.62 14.38
C LEU A 31 -10.06 -15.85 15.08
N ASP A 32 -9.99 -16.85 15.95
CA ASP A 32 -8.77 -17.22 16.69
C ASP A 32 -7.65 -17.74 15.78
N ARG A 33 -8.02 -18.27 14.60
CA ARG A 33 -7.09 -18.75 13.58
C ARG A 33 -6.73 -17.65 12.56
N VAL A 34 -7.63 -16.70 12.32
CA VAL A 34 -7.41 -15.55 11.42
C VAL A 34 -6.35 -14.60 11.97
N LEU A 35 -6.36 -14.32 13.28
CA LEU A 35 -5.42 -13.36 13.87
C LEU A 35 -3.94 -13.76 13.66
N PRO A 36 -3.51 -15.00 13.96
CA PRO A 36 -2.15 -15.45 13.64
C PRO A 36 -1.82 -15.39 12.15
N LEU A 37 -2.77 -15.73 11.28
CA LEU A 37 -2.58 -15.68 9.83
C LEU A 37 -2.35 -14.24 9.35
N LEU A 38 -3.04 -13.25 9.93
CA LEU A 38 -2.86 -11.83 9.61
C LEU A 38 -1.49 -11.31 10.07
N GLU A 39 -1.01 -11.72 11.24
CA GLU A 39 0.33 -11.36 11.69
C GLU A 39 1.41 -11.94 10.77
N GLU A 40 1.24 -13.20 10.35
CA GLU A 40 2.14 -13.86 9.41
C GLU A 40 2.10 -13.19 8.03
N ALA A 41 0.90 -12.80 7.55
CA ALA A 41 0.72 -12.05 6.31
C ALA A 41 1.40 -10.67 6.39
N ARG A 42 1.25 -9.96 7.50
CA ARG A 42 1.89 -8.64 7.72
C ARG A 42 3.42 -8.76 7.67
N ALA A 43 3.98 -9.79 8.29
CA ALA A 43 5.42 -10.04 8.26
C ALA A 43 5.92 -10.38 6.84
N ALA A 44 5.19 -11.25 6.12
CA ALA A 44 5.50 -11.59 4.74
C ALA A 44 5.41 -10.36 3.82
N TYR A 45 4.38 -9.52 3.99
CA TYR A 45 4.22 -8.28 3.24
C TYR A 45 5.34 -7.28 3.50
N ALA A 46 5.75 -7.09 4.77
CA ALA A 46 6.86 -6.21 5.11
C ALA A 46 8.17 -6.66 4.42
N ALA A 47 8.43 -7.97 4.36
CA ALA A 47 9.58 -8.51 3.64
C ALA A 47 9.49 -8.25 2.12
N CYS A 48 8.32 -8.43 1.51
CA CYS A 48 8.09 -8.10 0.11
C CYS A 48 8.33 -6.61 -0.17
N ARG A 49 7.74 -5.74 0.66
CA ARG A 49 7.86 -4.28 0.56
C ARG A 49 9.31 -3.82 0.67
N GLY A 50 10.05 -4.30 1.67
CA GLY A 50 11.46 -3.93 1.84
C GLY A 50 12.34 -4.32 0.64
N ARG A 51 12.05 -5.45 -0.02
CA ARG A 51 12.76 -5.84 -1.25
C ARG A 51 12.42 -4.92 -2.42
N ILE A 52 11.16 -4.54 -2.58
CA ILE A 52 10.72 -3.60 -3.62
C ILE A 52 11.35 -2.23 -3.39
N GLU A 53 11.38 -1.76 -2.15
CA GLU A 53 11.99 -0.48 -1.78
C GLU A 53 13.51 -0.49 -2.06
N ALA A 54 14.21 -1.59 -1.76
CA ALA A 54 15.61 -1.74 -2.12
C ALA A 54 15.84 -1.67 -3.65
N VAL A 55 14.98 -2.32 -4.45
CA VAL A 55 15.04 -2.23 -5.91
C VAL A 55 14.75 -0.81 -6.39
N ARG A 56 13.73 -0.15 -5.83
CA ARG A 56 13.41 1.26 -6.15
C ARG A 56 14.58 2.19 -5.85
N ALA A 57 15.26 2.00 -4.71
CA ALA A 57 16.43 2.78 -4.35
C ALA A 57 17.60 2.57 -5.33
N VAL A 58 17.83 1.32 -5.77
CA VAL A 58 18.83 1.02 -6.79
C VAL A 58 18.47 1.68 -8.12
N LEU A 59 17.23 1.56 -8.58
CA LEU A 59 16.79 2.20 -9.83
C LEU A 59 16.87 3.73 -9.75
N ALA A 60 16.51 4.32 -8.61
CA ALA A 60 16.65 5.76 -8.38
C ALA A 60 18.12 6.21 -8.29
N GLY A 61 19.04 5.37 -7.82
CA GLY A 61 20.47 5.70 -7.74
C GLY A 61 21.28 5.41 -9.02
N GLU A 62 20.94 4.35 -9.74
CA GLU A 62 21.68 3.86 -10.92
C GLU A 62 21.07 4.34 -12.24
N TRP A 63 19.77 4.67 -12.26
CA TRP A 63 19.08 5.32 -13.38
C TRP A 63 18.51 6.71 -13.08
N GLY A 64 18.36 7.09 -11.81
CA GLY A 64 17.82 8.40 -11.41
C GLY A 64 18.85 9.53 -11.32
N GLY A 65 19.90 9.48 -12.15
CA GLY A 65 20.72 10.66 -12.47
C GLY A 65 19.99 11.71 -13.32
N ALA A 66 18.66 11.65 -13.40
CA ALA A 66 17.82 12.74 -13.87
C ALA A 66 17.31 13.47 -12.63
N GLU A 67 17.86 14.66 -12.43
CA GLU A 67 17.56 15.59 -11.35
C GLU A 67 16.04 15.75 -11.19
N THR A 68 15.50 15.34 -10.04
CA THR A 68 14.22 15.88 -9.58
C THR A 68 14.52 17.23 -8.96
N ASP A 69 14.42 18.26 -9.78
CA ASP A 69 14.36 19.64 -9.34
C ASP A 69 13.15 19.82 -8.41
N PRO A 70 13.33 20.31 -7.17
CA PRO A 70 12.22 20.56 -6.27
C PRO A 70 11.65 21.95 -6.57
N GLU A 71 10.84 22.07 -7.61
CA GLU A 71 9.89 23.19 -7.72
C GLU A 71 8.59 22.80 -7.02
N ASP A 72 8.65 22.85 -5.68
CA ASP A 72 7.52 23.26 -4.85
C ASP A 72 7.31 24.76 -5.10
N GLU A 73 6.41 25.13 -6.03
CA GLU A 73 5.76 26.46 -6.00
C GLU A 73 4.27 26.27 -6.32
N ASP A 74 3.48 26.38 -5.25
CA ASP A 74 2.15 26.99 -5.17
C ASP A 74 1.21 26.88 -6.38
N ASP A 75 0.22 25.99 -6.26
CA ASP A 75 -1.13 26.29 -6.78
C ASP A 75 -2.15 25.87 -5.72
N ALA A 76 -2.10 26.60 -4.62
CA ALA A 76 -3.25 26.78 -3.75
C ALA A 76 -4.02 27.99 -4.29
N ASP A 77 -4.96 27.77 -5.21
CA ASP A 77 -6.04 28.75 -5.41
C ASP A 77 -7.40 28.11 -5.77
N GLU A 78 -8.38 28.51 -4.96
CA GLU A 78 -9.83 28.50 -5.11
C GLU A 78 -10.59 27.22 -5.50
N ALA A 79 -11.02 26.47 -4.47
CA ALA A 79 -12.30 25.75 -4.49
C ALA A 79 -13.10 26.03 -3.21
N ALA A 80 -13.62 27.25 -3.10
CA ALA A 80 -14.67 27.69 -2.18
C ALA A 80 -15.37 28.85 -2.92
N GLU A 81 -16.67 28.99 -3.09
CA GLU A 81 -17.91 28.42 -2.55
C GLU A 81 -18.96 28.67 -3.66
N ASP A 82 -19.88 27.74 -3.88
CA ASP A 82 -21.33 28.02 -3.85
C ASP A 82 -22.01 26.64 -3.94
N GLY A 83 -22.63 26.11 -2.90
CA GLY A 83 -23.78 26.75 -2.26
C GLY A 83 -25.01 26.09 -2.85
N ALA A 84 -25.51 25.09 -2.13
CA ALA A 84 -26.68 24.33 -2.51
C ALA A 84 -27.92 25.24 -2.56
N GLU A 85 -28.65 25.21 -3.66
CA GLU A 85 -30.08 25.56 -3.67
C GLU A 85 -30.84 24.47 -4.42
N ASP A 86 -31.13 23.41 -3.68
CA ASP A 86 -32.31 22.55 -3.88
C ASP A 86 -33.53 23.51 -3.91
N ASP A 87 -34.04 23.87 -5.09
CA ASP A 87 -35.26 24.66 -5.21
C ASP A 87 -36.48 23.71 -5.30
N PRO A 88 -37.24 23.52 -4.22
CA PRO A 88 -38.45 22.69 -4.23
C PRO A 88 -39.65 23.32 -4.97
N TYR A 89 -39.48 24.46 -5.67
CA TYR A 89 -40.54 25.19 -6.38
C TYR A 89 -40.28 25.45 -7.87
N ALA A 90 -39.39 24.69 -8.52
CA ALA A 90 -39.30 24.69 -9.99
C ALA A 90 -40.56 24.05 -10.63
N ASP A 91 -41.65 24.81 -10.74
CA ASP A 91 -42.92 24.39 -11.35
C ASP A 91 -42.85 24.44 -12.90
N PRO A 92 -43.62 23.58 -13.60
CA PRO A 92 -43.46 23.25 -15.01
C PRO A 92 -44.28 24.18 -15.91
N PHE A 93 -43.71 24.50 -17.08
CA PHE A 93 -44.48 24.89 -18.26
C PHE A 93 -44.40 23.79 -19.30
#